data_AF-A0A9W7YWK0-F1
#
_entry.id   AF-A0A9W7YWK0-F1
#
_cell.length_a   1.000
_cell.length_b   1.000
_cell.length_c   1.000
_cell.angle_alpha   90.00
_cell.angle_beta   90.00
_cell.angle_gamma   90.00
#
_symmetry.space_group_name_H-M   'P 1'
#
loop_
_entity.id
_entity.type
_entity.pdbx_description
1 polymer ?
#
loop_
_entity_poly.entity_id
_entity_poly.type
_entity_poly.pdbx_seq_one_letter_code
_entity_poly.pdbx_strand_id
1 'polypeptide(L)'
;MFDNEDYTMQHAVPYAGYNGDYSKIDIFSPPTTGLPAFIDSEANIVTDISTAKFDSANPIQIAFSIDAPTAFLYAAYIDSDNKIVGYLAGGSAVYIPRNLPSVSPVYTTTVNNTIMADDDFSQTAIIPDGKYKLRLAVLRPFGDPGNDDDFEMWDSEEITFGE
;
A
#
# COMPACT_ATOMS: atom_id res chain seq x y z
N MET A 1 2.72 65.82 1.76
CA MET A 1 3.71 64.84 1.29
C MET A 1 3.36 63.54 1.98
N PHE A 2 2.93 62.53 1.22
CA PHE A 2 2.75 61.17 1.71
C PHE A 2 3.88 60.36 1.07
N ASP A 3 4.76 59.81 1.90
CA ASP A 3 5.78 58.87 1.45
C ASP A 3 5.09 57.57 1.03
N ASN A 4 5.21 57.25 -0.25
CA ASN A 4 4.87 55.92 -0.77
C ASN A 4 6.07 55.01 -0.47
N GLU A 5 5.99 54.25 0.63
CA GLU A 5 6.85 53.08 0.79
C GLU A 5 6.32 51.96 -0.12
N ASP A 6 7.04 51.70 -1.21
CA ASP A 6 6.84 50.52 -2.06
C ASP A 6 7.17 49.27 -1.24
N TYR A 7 6.13 48.64 -0.67
CA TYR A 7 6.24 47.28 -0.12
C TYR A 7 6.44 46.31 -1.29
N THR A 8 7.70 45.97 -1.60
CA THR A 8 8.00 44.81 -2.45
C THR A 8 7.57 43.55 -1.71
N MET A 9 6.40 43.00 -2.05
CA MET A 9 5.98 41.68 -1.57
C MET A 9 6.96 40.64 -2.12
N GLN A 10 7.90 40.22 -1.28
CA GLN A 10 8.84 39.16 -1.61
C GLN A 10 8.12 37.82 -1.46
N HIS A 11 7.72 37.22 -2.58
CA HIS A 11 7.17 35.87 -2.58
C HIS A 11 8.31 34.87 -2.36
N ALA A 12 8.42 34.34 -1.14
CA ALA A 12 9.24 33.16 -0.89
C ALA A 12 8.44 31.93 -1.33
N VAL A 13 8.86 31.28 -2.42
CA VAL A 13 8.37 29.94 -2.75
C VAL A 13 9.06 28.98 -1.78
N PRO A 14 8.34 28.30 -0.87
CA PRO A 14 8.96 27.30 -0.03
C PRO A 14 9.49 26.17 -0.91
N TYR A 15 10.80 25.95 -0.92
CA TYR A 15 11.40 24.78 -1.53
C TYR A 15 11.52 23.71 -0.45
N ALA A 16 10.89 22.55 -0.68
CA ALA A 16 11.19 21.35 0.08
C ALA A 16 12.27 20.60 -0.72
N GLY A 17 13.50 20.62 -0.22
CA GLY A 17 14.59 19.81 -0.76
C GLY A 17 14.76 18.53 0.06
N TYR A 18 14.94 17.40 -0.60
CA TYR A 18 15.41 16.18 0.05
C TYR A 18 16.94 16.12 -0.07
N ASN A 19 17.63 15.91 1.05
CA ASN A 19 19.08 15.73 1.04
C ASN A 19 19.41 14.23 0.87
N GLY A 20 19.58 13.79 -0.37
CA GLY A 20 19.86 12.39 -0.73
C GLY A 20 19.22 12.00 -2.05
N ASP A 21 19.22 10.69 -2.33
CA ASP A 21 18.54 10.13 -3.49
C ASP A 21 17.06 9.89 -3.16
N TYR A 22 16.19 10.80 -3.60
CA TYR A 22 14.75 10.74 -3.31
C TYR A 22 14.07 9.50 -3.91
N SER A 23 14.66 8.89 -4.95
CA SER A 23 14.13 7.66 -5.54
C SER A 23 14.34 6.42 -4.66
N LYS A 24 15.17 6.52 -3.62
CA LYS A 24 15.54 5.39 -2.73
C LYS A 24 15.00 5.52 -1.31
N ILE A 25 14.07 6.43 -1.07
CA ILE A 25 13.46 6.56 0.25
C ILE A 25 12.54 5.38 0.52
N ASP A 26 12.50 4.94 1.78
CA ASP A 26 11.46 4.03 2.24
C ASP A 26 10.11 4.74 2.18
N ILE A 27 9.14 4.12 1.51
CA ILE A 27 7.79 4.63 1.37
C ILE A 27 6.90 4.04 2.45
N PHE A 28 6.97 2.74 2.74
CA PHE A 28 6.19 2.19 3.84
C PHE A 28 6.65 2.80 5.15
N SER A 29 5.70 3.01 6.07
CA SER A 29 6.04 3.44 7.42
C SER A 29 6.97 2.41 8.09
N PRO A 30 7.90 2.82 8.98
CA PRO A 30 8.87 1.93 9.58
C PRO A 30 8.22 0.73 10.28
N PRO A 31 8.85 -0.47 10.26
CA PRO A 31 8.30 -1.67 10.91
C PRO A 31 8.00 -1.51 12.41
N THR A 32 8.66 -0.56 13.09
CA THR A 32 8.39 -0.22 14.49
C THR A 32 6.98 0.32 14.74
N THR A 33 6.26 0.72 13.69
CA THR A 33 4.85 1.11 13.73
C THR A 33 3.90 -0.10 13.77
N GLY A 34 4.43 -1.32 13.54
CA GLY A 34 3.63 -2.55 13.46
C GLY A 34 2.86 -2.70 12.14
N LEU A 35 3.21 -1.94 11.11
CA LEU A 35 2.60 -1.97 9.78
C LEU A 35 3.67 -2.23 8.69
N PRO A 36 3.30 -2.79 7.52
CA PRO A 36 1.99 -3.38 7.20
C PRO A 36 1.64 -4.60 8.05
N ALA A 37 0.36 -4.80 8.34
CA ALA A 37 -0.12 -5.95 9.14
C ALA A 37 -1.57 -6.30 8.83
N PHE A 38 -1.95 -7.56 9.06
CA PHE A 38 -3.34 -7.97 9.01
C PHE A 38 -4.08 -7.51 10.26
N ILE A 39 -5.32 -7.05 10.08
CA ILE A 39 -6.22 -6.66 11.15
C ILE A 39 -7.59 -7.31 10.99
N ASP A 40 -8.28 -7.53 12.10
CA ASP A 40 -9.69 -7.96 12.12
C ASP A 40 -10.66 -6.77 11.95
N SER A 41 -11.97 -7.05 11.99
CA SER A 41 -13.04 -6.06 11.91
C SER A 41 -13.02 -5.04 13.05
N GLU A 42 -12.38 -5.36 14.16
CA GLU A 42 -12.22 -4.55 15.36
C GLU A 42 -10.88 -3.79 15.37
N ALA A 43 -10.11 -3.87 14.28
CA ALA A 43 -8.78 -3.28 14.12
C ALA A 43 -7.70 -3.84 15.06
N ASN A 44 -7.86 -5.06 15.58
CA ASN A 44 -6.80 -5.77 16.28
C ASN A 44 -5.88 -6.45 15.27
N ILE A 45 -4.57 -6.46 15.55
CA ILE A 45 -3.58 -7.16 14.72
C ILE A 45 -3.83 -8.66 14.80
N VAL A 46 -3.95 -9.30 13.63
CA VAL A 46 -3.99 -10.75 13.49
C VAL A 46 -2.57 -11.29 13.48
N THR A 47 -2.16 -11.96 14.56
CA THR A 47 -0.77 -12.41 14.76
C THR A 47 -0.43 -13.72 14.07
N ASP A 48 -1.43 -14.50 13.67
CA ASP A 48 -1.27 -15.72 12.89
C ASP A 48 -2.33 -15.74 11.79
N ILE A 49 -1.91 -15.32 10.59
CA ILE A 49 -2.80 -15.28 9.42
C ILE A 49 -2.97 -16.67 8.78
N SER A 50 -2.09 -17.62 9.07
CA SER A 50 -2.12 -18.95 8.44
C SER A 50 -3.33 -19.79 8.87
N THR A 51 -3.87 -19.50 10.05
CA THR A 51 -5.04 -20.16 10.64
C THR A 51 -6.32 -19.32 10.51
N ALA A 52 -6.23 -18.17 9.86
CA ALA A 52 -7.33 -17.25 9.71
C ALA A 52 -8.44 -17.80 8.83
N LYS A 53 -9.69 -17.50 9.20
CA LYS A 53 -10.87 -17.79 8.37
C LYS A 53 -11.31 -16.53 7.66
N PHE A 54 -11.27 -16.57 6.34
CA PHE A 54 -11.75 -15.48 5.50
C PHE A 54 -13.26 -15.60 5.32
N ASP A 55 -13.99 -15.05 6.28
CA ASP A 55 -15.45 -14.97 6.23
C ASP A 55 -15.90 -13.52 5.96
N SER A 56 -17.03 -13.36 5.27
CA SER A 56 -17.53 -12.03 4.90
C SER A 56 -18.19 -11.27 6.06
N ALA A 57 -18.46 -11.95 7.18
CA ALA A 57 -19.09 -11.34 8.36
C ALA A 57 -18.05 -10.70 9.29
N ASN A 58 -16.84 -11.24 9.34
CA ASN A 58 -15.67 -10.83 10.12
C ASN A 58 -14.48 -10.70 9.16
N PRO A 59 -14.50 -9.70 8.26
CA PRO A 59 -13.49 -9.57 7.22
C PRO A 59 -12.13 -9.25 7.83
N ILE A 60 -11.10 -9.95 7.36
CA ILE A 60 -9.71 -9.58 7.62
C ILE A 60 -9.30 -8.53 6.60
N GLN A 61 -8.52 -7.56 7.05
CA GLN A 61 -7.99 -6.50 6.20
C GLN A 61 -6.46 -6.48 6.30
N ILE A 62 -5.80 -6.05 5.23
CA ILE A 62 -4.40 -5.62 5.30
C ILE A 62 -4.40 -4.12 5.60
N ALA A 63 -3.65 -3.73 6.61
CA ALA A 63 -3.51 -2.37 7.09
C ALA A 63 -2.08 -1.88 6.82
N PHE A 64 -1.93 -0.66 6.29
CA PHE A 64 -0.62 -0.08 6.02
C PHE A 64 -0.65 1.45 6.07
N SER A 65 0.56 2.03 6.07
CA SER A 65 0.80 3.46 6.06
C SER A 65 2.02 3.74 5.19
N ILE A 66 2.06 4.92 4.58
CA ILE A 66 3.13 5.40 3.70
C ILE A 66 3.63 6.78 4.14
N ASP A 67 4.94 6.89 4.32
CA ASP A 67 5.63 8.09 4.79
C ASP A 67 5.98 9.05 3.65
N ALA A 68 5.82 8.61 2.40
CA ALA A 68 5.96 9.40 1.19
C ALA A 68 4.77 9.16 0.24
N PRO A 69 4.36 10.16 -0.56
CA PRO A 69 3.34 9.96 -1.57
C PRO A 69 3.85 9.01 -2.67
N THR A 70 2.95 8.22 -3.25
CA THR A 70 3.25 7.36 -4.38
C THR A 70 2.26 7.59 -5.53
N ALA A 71 2.74 7.46 -6.76
CA ALA A 71 1.87 7.53 -7.92
C ALA A 71 1.04 6.25 -8.10
N PHE A 72 1.51 5.11 -7.58
CA PHE A 72 0.85 3.83 -7.76
C PHE A 72 1.15 2.84 -6.63
N LEU A 73 0.12 2.13 -6.20
CA LEU A 73 0.16 1.04 -5.22
C LEU A 73 -0.68 -0.11 -5.79
N TYR A 74 -0.24 -1.34 -5.53
CA TYR A 74 -1.11 -2.50 -5.62
C TYR A 74 -0.89 -3.51 -4.49
N ALA A 75 -1.94 -4.26 -4.21
CA ALA A 75 -1.93 -5.50 -3.44
C ALA A 75 -2.19 -6.67 -4.40
N ALA A 76 -1.39 -7.72 -4.34
CA ALA A 76 -1.52 -8.89 -5.20
C ALA A 76 -1.24 -10.18 -4.45
N TYR A 77 -1.88 -11.27 -4.86
CA TYR A 77 -1.50 -12.61 -4.43
C TYR A 77 -0.34 -13.11 -5.25
N ILE A 78 0.67 -13.67 -4.57
CA ILE A 78 1.79 -14.37 -5.18
C ILE A 78 1.80 -15.84 -4.76
N ASP A 79 2.21 -16.71 -5.68
CA ASP A 79 2.37 -18.15 -5.42
C ASP A 79 3.76 -18.49 -4.84
N SER A 80 4.01 -19.80 -4.65
CA SER A 80 5.29 -20.31 -4.14
C SER A 80 6.48 -20.03 -5.05
N ASP A 81 6.24 -19.78 -6.33
CA ASP A 81 7.25 -19.43 -7.33
C ASP A 81 7.44 -17.91 -7.45
N ASN A 82 6.85 -17.15 -6.52
CA ASN A 82 6.90 -15.69 -6.46
C ASN A 82 6.21 -14.99 -7.65
N LYS A 83 5.30 -15.69 -8.33
CA LYS A 83 4.56 -15.17 -9.47
C LYS A 83 3.24 -14.56 -9.01
N ILE A 84 2.89 -13.39 -9.57
CA ILE A 84 1.57 -12.79 -9.36
C ILE A 84 0.48 -13.69 -9.95
N VAL A 85 -0.45 -14.10 -9.09
CA VAL A 85 -1.65 -14.88 -9.42
C VAL A 85 -2.79 -13.94 -9.80
N GLY A 86 -2.89 -12.79 -9.13
CA GLY A 86 -3.86 -11.74 -9.45
C GLY A 86 -3.80 -10.59 -8.45
N TYR A 87 -4.30 -9.43 -8.88
CA TYR A 87 -4.41 -8.24 -8.03
C TYR A 87 -5.64 -8.36 -7.14
N LEU A 88 -5.49 -8.07 -5.85
CA LEU A 88 -6.60 -8.08 -4.89
C LEU A 88 -7.67 -7.05 -5.33
N ALA A 89 -8.94 -7.45 -5.32
CA ALA A 89 -10.02 -6.54 -5.66
C ALA A 89 -10.09 -5.37 -4.66
N GLY A 90 -10.01 -4.12 -5.15
CA GLY A 90 -9.89 -2.94 -4.30
C GLY A 90 -8.52 -2.79 -3.61
N GLY A 91 -7.52 -3.55 -4.05
CA GLY A 91 -6.15 -3.51 -3.53
C GLY A 91 -5.21 -2.56 -4.28
N SER A 92 -5.67 -1.89 -5.33
CA SER A 92 -4.88 -0.96 -6.13
C SER A 92 -5.39 0.47 -6.04
N ALA A 93 -4.48 1.44 -6.02
CA ALA A 93 -4.83 2.85 -6.08
C ALA A 93 -3.70 3.69 -6.70
N VAL A 94 -4.09 4.83 -7.26
CA VAL A 94 -3.21 5.80 -7.92
C VAL A 94 -3.18 7.11 -7.13
N TYR A 95 -2.05 7.82 -7.21
CA TYR A 95 -1.85 9.13 -6.59
C TYR A 95 -2.17 9.17 -5.10
N ILE A 96 -1.56 8.26 -4.34
CA ILE A 96 -1.80 8.12 -2.92
C ILE A 96 -0.95 9.14 -2.15
N PRO A 97 -1.58 10.03 -1.35
CA PRO A 97 -0.84 10.98 -0.54
C PRO A 97 -0.19 10.29 0.66
N ARG A 98 0.87 10.91 1.17
CA ARG A 98 1.47 10.58 2.47
C ARG A 98 0.41 10.62 3.57
N ASN A 99 0.49 9.65 4.49
CA ASN A 99 -0.24 9.64 5.75
C ASN A 99 0.75 9.46 6.91
N LEU A 100 0.72 10.38 7.87
CA LEU A 100 1.62 10.32 9.02
C LEU A 100 1.19 9.18 9.96
N PRO A 101 2.06 8.21 10.27
CA PRO A 101 1.74 7.11 11.17
C PRO A 101 1.83 7.62 12.61
N SER A 102 0.75 8.19 13.15
CA SER A 102 0.73 8.56 14.57
C SER A 102 -0.04 7.59 15.45
N VAL A 103 -1.11 6.91 15.00
CA VAL A 103 -1.82 5.93 15.87
C VAL A 103 -2.81 4.96 15.19
N SER A 104 -2.94 4.93 13.86
CA SER A 104 -3.95 4.07 13.20
C SER A 104 -3.51 3.74 11.78
N PRO A 105 -3.76 2.52 11.26
CA PRO A 105 -3.59 2.27 9.84
C PRO A 105 -4.55 3.17 9.07
N VAL A 106 -4.02 3.87 8.08
CA VAL A 106 -4.81 4.87 7.34
C VAL A 106 -5.29 4.30 6.02
N TYR A 107 -4.63 3.29 5.48
CA TYR A 107 -5.12 2.52 4.34
C TYR A 107 -5.41 1.09 4.77
N THR A 108 -6.59 0.61 4.40
CA THR A 108 -6.98 -0.78 4.56
C THR A 108 -7.60 -1.30 3.28
N THR A 109 -7.44 -2.60 3.02
CA THR A 109 -8.20 -3.31 2.00
C THR A 109 -8.53 -4.71 2.48
N THR A 110 -9.72 -5.20 2.12
CA THR A 110 -10.22 -6.50 2.57
C THR A 110 -9.47 -7.62 1.88
N VAL A 111 -8.94 -8.54 2.67
CA VAL A 111 -8.23 -9.74 2.21
C VAL A 111 -9.27 -10.84 2.00
N ASN A 112 -9.38 -11.35 0.77
CA ASN A 112 -10.29 -12.44 0.41
C ASN A 112 -9.77 -13.14 -0.86
N ASN A 113 -10.42 -14.22 -1.27
CA ASN A 113 -10.02 -14.95 -2.49
C ASN A 113 -10.49 -14.30 -3.81
N THR A 114 -10.89 -13.02 -3.80
CA THR A 114 -11.37 -12.32 -5.00
C THR A 114 -10.28 -11.42 -5.58
N ILE A 115 -9.92 -11.68 -6.83
CA ILE A 115 -8.95 -10.90 -7.59
C ILE A 115 -9.61 -10.18 -8.76
N MET A 116 -8.90 -9.21 -9.31
CA MET A 116 -9.20 -8.60 -10.60
C MET A 116 -8.72 -9.53 -11.71
N ALA A 117 -9.61 -9.87 -12.63
CA ALA A 117 -9.41 -10.88 -13.67
C ALA A 117 -8.89 -10.30 -14.99
N ASP A 118 -8.92 -8.98 -15.13
CA ASP A 118 -8.56 -8.24 -16.33
C ASP A 118 -7.74 -6.98 -16.02
N ASP A 119 -6.94 -6.56 -17.00
CA ASP A 119 -6.05 -5.39 -16.89
C ASP A 119 -6.83 -4.06 -16.78
N ASP A 120 -8.09 -4.07 -17.21
CA ASP A 120 -9.01 -2.92 -17.11
C ASP A 120 -9.67 -2.82 -15.73
N PHE A 121 -9.38 -3.75 -14.81
CA PHE A 121 -9.95 -3.77 -13.46
C PHE A 121 -11.50 -3.75 -13.47
N SER A 122 -12.13 -4.43 -14.45
CA SER A 122 -13.57 -4.40 -14.67
C SER A 122 -14.27 -5.71 -14.27
N GLN A 123 -13.52 -6.81 -14.20
CA GLN A 123 -14.03 -8.13 -13.87
C GLN A 123 -13.30 -8.71 -12.67
N THR A 124 -14.04 -9.47 -11.87
CA THR A 124 -13.47 -10.21 -10.73
C THR A 124 -13.49 -11.71 -10.99
N ALA A 125 -12.53 -12.41 -10.38
CA ALA A 125 -12.46 -13.86 -10.36
C ALA A 125 -12.10 -14.35 -8.96
N ILE A 126 -12.39 -15.62 -8.69
CA ILE A 126 -11.98 -16.29 -7.46
C ILE A 126 -10.69 -17.04 -7.73
N ILE A 127 -9.66 -16.83 -6.91
CA ILE A 127 -8.44 -17.64 -6.99
C ILE A 127 -8.70 -19.06 -6.51
N PRO A 128 -8.02 -20.08 -7.09
CA PRO A 128 -8.16 -21.45 -6.63
C PRO A 128 -7.76 -21.63 -5.16
N ASP A 129 -8.32 -22.65 -4.52
CA ASP A 129 -7.90 -23.10 -3.19
C ASP A 129 -6.40 -23.40 -3.19
N GLY A 130 -5.71 -22.99 -2.12
CA GLY A 130 -4.27 -23.08 -2.07
C GLY A 130 -3.61 -22.09 -1.10
N LYS A 131 -2.28 -22.05 -1.17
CA LYS A 131 -1.41 -21.25 -0.32
C LYS A 131 -0.81 -20.10 -1.13
N TYR A 132 -0.88 -18.90 -0.58
CA TYR A 132 -0.43 -17.68 -1.23
C TYR A 132 0.22 -16.74 -0.22
N LYS A 133 0.99 -15.77 -0.69
CA LYS A 133 1.32 -14.58 0.11
C LYS A 133 0.62 -13.37 -0.49
N LEU A 134 0.32 -12.39 0.35
CA LEU A 134 -0.10 -11.07 -0.10
C LEU A 134 1.14 -10.19 -0.24
N ARG A 135 1.35 -9.66 -1.44
CA ARG A 135 2.35 -8.63 -1.72
C ARG A 135 1.67 -7.28 -1.75
N LEU A 136 2.18 -6.33 -0.97
CA LEU A 136 1.96 -4.91 -1.18
C LEU A 136 3.16 -4.35 -1.94
N ALA A 137 2.91 -3.58 -2.98
CA ALA A 137 3.94 -2.89 -3.74
C ALA A 137 3.57 -1.41 -3.89
N VAL A 138 4.50 -0.53 -3.56
CA VAL A 138 4.35 0.93 -3.72
C VAL A 138 5.45 1.46 -4.63
N LEU A 139 5.06 2.21 -5.65
CA LEU A 139 5.99 2.74 -6.63
C LEU A 139 6.84 3.85 -5.99
N ARG A 140 8.16 3.74 -6.09
CA ARG A 140 9.11 4.73 -5.59
C ARG A 140 8.97 6.06 -6.32
N PRO A 141 9.34 7.20 -5.69
CA PRO A 141 9.31 8.48 -6.38
C PRO A 141 10.12 8.43 -7.68
N PHE A 142 9.50 8.88 -8.77
CA PHE A 142 10.05 8.86 -10.13
C PHE A 142 10.27 7.45 -10.74
N GLY A 143 9.78 6.40 -10.10
CA GLY A 143 9.82 5.04 -10.62
C GLY A 143 8.97 4.83 -11.87
N ASP A 144 9.34 3.83 -12.67
CA ASP A 144 8.56 3.33 -13.79
C ASP A 144 7.69 2.14 -13.34
N PRO A 145 6.34 2.19 -13.44
CA PRO A 145 5.49 1.06 -13.08
C PRO A 145 5.72 -0.19 -13.95
N GLY A 146 6.43 -0.09 -15.07
CA GLY A 146 6.87 -1.23 -15.87
C GLY A 146 8.17 -1.89 -15.40
N ASN A 147 8.79 -1.40 -14.32
CA ASN A 147 10.05 -1.90 -13.77
C ASN A 147 9.89 -2.31 -12.31
N ASP A 148 10.00 -3.61 -12.01
CA ASP A 148 9.80 -4.15 -10.65
C ASP A 148 10.80 -3.58 -9.62
N ASP A 149 12.02 -3.22 -10.05
CA ASP A 149 13.05 -2.64 -9.17
C ASP A 149 12.68 -1.24 -8.65
N ASP A 150 11.71 -0.58 -9.29
CA ASP A 150 11.23 0.74 -8.89
C ASP A 150 10.13 0.68 -7.82
N PHE A 151 9.76 -0.51 -7.35
CA PHE A 151 8.82 -0.69 -6.25
C PHE A 151 9.52 -0.96 -4.92
N GLU A 152 8.92 -0.47 -3.85
CA GLU A 152 9.12 -1.03 -2.53
C GLU A 152 8.06 -2.08 -2.29
N MET A 153 8.49 -3.29 -1.90
CA MET A 153 7.59 -4.42 -1.72
C MET A 153 7.61 -4.89 -0.27
N TRP A 154 6.43 -5.27 0.21
CA TRP A 154 6.23 -6.01 1.45
C TRP A 154 5.47 -7.28 1.13
N ASP A 155 5.97 -8.42 1.60
CA ASP A 155 5.31 -9.72 1.47
C ASP A 155 4.85 -10.21 2.84
N SER A 156 3.64 -10.73 2.89
CA SER A 156 3.08 -11.31 4.09
C SER A 156 3.65 -12.70 4.42
N GLU A 157 3.27 -13.20 5.59
CA GLU A 157 3.25 -14.65 5.86
C GLU A 157 2.27 -15.37 4.92
N GLU A 158 2.36 -16.71 4.87
CA GLU A 158 1.49 -17.53 4.02
C GLU A 158 0.03 -17.49 4.51
N ILE A 159 -0.88 -17.39 3.55
CA ILE A 159 -2.33 -17.39 3.70
C ILE A 159 -2.88 -18.61 2.96
N THR A 160 -3.87 -19.28 3.55
CA THR A 160 -4.54 -20.42 2.93
C THR A 160 -6.00 -20.10 2.61
N PHE A 161 -6.44 -20.46 1.41
CA PHE A 161 -7.85 -20.47 1.01
C PHE A 161 -8.33 -21.91 0.76
N GLY A 162 -9.57 -22.21 1.16
CA GLY A 162 -10.22 -23.49 0.84
C GLY A 162 -10.05 -24.62 1.86
N GLU A 163 -9.73 -24.32 3.12
CA GLU A 163 -9.74 -25.32 4.23
C GLU A 163 -11.11 -25.48 4.92
#